data_AF-A0A3B9PID9-F1
#
_entry.id   AF-A0A3B9PID9-F1
#
_cell.length_a   1.000
_cell.length_b   1.000
_cell.length_c   1.000
_cell.angle_alpha   90.00
_cell.angle_beta   90.00
_cell.angle_gamma   90.00
#
_symmetry.space_group_name_H-M   'P 1'
#
loop_
_entity.id
_entity.type
_entity.pdbx_description
1 polymer ?
#
loop_
_entity_poly.entity_id
_entity_poly.type
_entity_poly.pdbx_seq_one_letter_code
_entity_poly.pdbx_strand_id
1 'polypeptide(L)'
;LANAGFDDIDVRPCDFVCHFDDAQAYWQAFLGLAGGAAEALARLPEATQAALRAAVVDDLAAHCCDDGRGGYLLPARTLVASARRPG
;
A
#
# COMPACT_ATOMS: atom_id res chain seq x y z
N LEU A 1 17.93 -13.90 -6.77
CA LEU A 1 19.09 -13.06 -7.16
C LEU A 1 20.34 -13.91 -7.30
N ALA A 2 20.75 -14.67 -6.27
CA ALA A 2 21.94 -15.54 -6.36
C ALA A 2 21.83 -16.62 -7.45
N ASN A 3 20.69 -17.33 -7.54
CA ASN A 3 20.47 -18.33 -8.59
C ASN A 3 20.41 -17.74 -10.02
N ALA A 4 20.29 -16.41 -10.14
CA ALA A 4 20.35 -15.70 -11.42
C ALA A 4 21.78 -15.14 -11.69
N GLY A 5 22.77 -15.50 -10.88
CA GLY A 5 24.17 -15.10 -11.02
C GLY A 5 24.48 -13.68 -10.55
N PHE A 6 23.67 -13.08 -9.68
CA PHE A 6 23.99 -11.79 -9.08
C PHE A 6 24.75 -11.97 -7.76
N ASP A 7 25.71 -11.07 -7.49
CA ASP A 7 26.51 -11.01 -6.27
C ASP A 7 26.15 -9.77 -5.43
N ASP A 8 26.72 -9.62 -4.23
CA ASP A 8 26.52 -8.44 -3.35
C ASP A 8 25.03 -8.15 -3.10
N ILE A 9 24.27 -9.20 -2.78
CA ILE A 9 22.82 -9.12 -2.61
C ILE A 9 22.52 -8.54 -1.22
N ASP A 10 21.86 -7.39 -1.19
CA ASP A 10 21.31 -6.77 0.01
C ASP A 10 19.79 -6.69 -0.10
N VAL A 11 19.08 -7.08 0.95
CA VAL A 11 17.63 -6.94 1.04
C VAL A 11 17.31 -6.36 2.40
N ARG A 12 16.76 -5.15 2.41
CA ARG A 12 16.47 -4.42 3.65
C ARG A 12 15.03 -3.93 3.71
N PRO A 13 14.40 -3.99 4.90
CA PRO A 13 13.14 -3.31 5.12
C PRO A 13 13.35 -1.80 5.09
N CYS A 14 12.40 -1.09 4.49
CA CYS A 14 12.31 0.35 4.49
C CYS A 14 10.92 0.73 5.02
N ASP A 15 10.90 1.32 6.21
CA ASP A 15 9.69 1.82 6.86
C ASP A 15 9.49 3.30 6.49
N PHE A 16 8.26 3.64 6.15
CA PHE A 16 7.88 5.00 5.78
C PHE A 16 6.41 5.25 6.14
N VAL A 17 5.97 6.49 5.96
CA VAL A 17 4.58 6.89 6.21
C VAL A 17 4.01 7.47 4.93
N CYS A 18 2.82 7.01 4.55
CA CYS A 18 2.04 7.57 3.46
C CYS A 18 1.02 8.56 4.03
N HIS A 19 0.95 9.74 3.42
CA HIS A 19 -0.13 10.69 3.67
C HIS A 19 -1.17 10.58 2.56
N PHE A 20 -2.44 10.56 2.95
CA PHE A 20 -3.59 10.59 2.04
C PHE A 20 -4.54 11.69 2.46
N ASP A 21 -4.96 12.51 1.50
CA ASP A 21 -5.85 13.65 1.77
C ASP A 21 -7.23 13.20 2.29
N ASP A 22 -7.73 12.06 1.81
CA ASP A 22 -8.98 11.46 2.23
C ASP A 22 -9.00 9.93 2.04
N ALA A 23 -10.11 9.30 2.45
CA ALA A 23 -10.28 7.84 2.36
C ALA A 23 -10.42 7.34 0.93
N GLN A 24 -10.89 8.19 0.00
CA GLN A 24 -11.00 7.85 -1.40
C GLN A 24 -9.62 7.81 -2.05
N ALA A 25 -8.73 8.76 -1.72
CA ALA A 25 -7.34 8.78 -2.17
C ALA A 25 -6.60 7.52 -1.71
N TYR A 26 -6.77 7.12 -0.44
CA TYR A 26 -6.27 5.85 0.07
C TYR A 26 -6.83 4.65 -0.72
N TRP A 27 -8.15 4.61 -0.91
CA TRP A 27 -8.81 3.51 -1.62
C TRP A 27 -8.31 3.34 -3.06
N GLN A 28 -8.12 4.45 -3.79
CA GLN A 28 -7.56 4.41 -5.14
C GLN A 28 -6.10 3.94 -5.16
N ALA A 29 -5.28 4.39 -4.21
CA ALA A 29 -3.91 3.93 -4.09
C ALA A 29 -3.83 2.42 -3.77
N PHE A 30 -4.70 1.95 -2.86
CA PHE A 30 -4.83 0.53 -2.55
C PHE A 30 -5.16 -0.29 -3.80
N LEU A 31 -6.19 0.11 -4.57
CA LEU A 31 -6.56 -0.60 -5.80
C LEU A 31 -5.45 -0.58 -6.86
N GLY A 32 -4.74 0.55 -6.99
CA GLY A 32 -3.60 0.66 -7.91
C GLY A 32 -2.45 -0.30 -7.60
N LEU A 33 -2.26 -0.65 -6.31
CA LEU A 33 -1.22 -1.57 -5.85
C LEU A 33 -1.70 -3.03 -5.74
N ALA A 34 -3.01 -3.25 -5.57
CA ALA A 34 -3.59 -4.56 -5.29
C ALA A 34 -3.51 -5.56 -6.46
N GLY A 35 -3.14 -5.12 -7.66
CA GLY A 35 -3.02 -5.98 -8.84
C GLY A 35 -4.30 -6.79 -9.08
N GLY A 36 -4.19 -8.11 -9.20
CA GLY A 36 -5.34 -9.00 -9.42
C GLY A 36 -6.40 -8.97 -8.30
N ALA A 37 -6.08 -8.51 -7.09
CA ALA A 37 -7.08 -8.33 -6.05
C ALA A 37 -8.04 -7.18 -6.37
N ALA A 38 -7.59 -6.11 -7.05
CA ALA A 38 -8.48 -5.04 -7.51
C ALA A 38 -9.54 -5.59 -8.49
N GLU A 39 -9.14 -6.49 -9.40
CA GLU A 39 -10.06 -7.15 -10.35
C GLU A 39 -11.08 -8.04 -9.63
N ALA A 40 -10.67 -8.74 -8.57
CA ALA A 40 -11.59 -9.55 -7.76
C ALA A 40 -12.62 -8.67 -7.03
N LEU A 41 -12.18 -7.56 -6.45
CA LEU A 41 -13.06 -6.60 -5.77
C LEU A 41 -14.05 -5.94 -6.73
N ALA A 42 -13.62 -5.63 -7.95
CA ALA A 42 -14.48 -5.03 -8.98
C ALA A 42 -15.63 -5.95 -9.43
N ARG A 43 -15.49 -7.28 -9.27
CA ARG A 43 -16.53 -8.27 -9.59
C ARG A 43 -17.55 -8.47 -8.47
N LEU A 44 -17.36 -7.86 -7.30
CA LEU A 44 -18.31 -7.95 -6.20
C LEU A 44 -19.58 -7.15 -6.51
N PRO A 45 -20.74 -7.51 -5.93
CA PRO A 45 -21.93 -6.68 -5.99
C PRO A 45 -21.67 -5.27 -5.47
N GLU A 46 -22.32 -4.27 -6.05
CA GLU A 46 -22.12 -2.86 -5.69
C GLU A 46 -22.34 -2.60 -4.19
N ALA A 47 -23.35 -3.22 -3.59
CA ALA A 47 -23.63 -3.13 -2.16
C ALA A 47 -22.43 -3.61 -1.31
N THR A 48 -21.78 -4.71 -1.72
CA THR A 48 -20.59 -5.23 -1.05
C THR A 48 -19.40 -4.29 -1.24
N GLN A 49 -19.21 -3.74 -2.44
CA GLN A 49 -18.15 -2.76 -2.68
C GLN A 49 -18.35 -1.49 -1.83
N ALA A 50 -19.58 -1.02 -1.70
CA ALA A 50 -19.91 0.12 -0.85
C ALA A 50 -19.64 -0.17 0.63
N ALA A 51 -20.03 -1.35 1.11
CA ALA A 51 -19.75 -1.78 2.48
C ALA A 51 -18.24 -1.87 2.76
N LEU A 52 -17.45 -2.37 1.81
CA LEU A 52 -15.99 -2.40 1.93
C LEU A 52 -15.38 -1.00 2.00
N ARG A 53 -15.83 -0.08 1.15
CA ARG A 53 -15.37 1.33 1.21
C ARG A 53 -15.72 1.99 2.55
N ALA A 54 -16.91 1.71 3.09
CA ALA A 54 -17.30 2.21 4.41
C ALA A 54 -16.43 1.64 5.53
N ALA A 55 -16.19 0.32 5.53
CA ALA A 55 -15.30 -0.32 6.50
C ALA A 55 -13.88 0.23 6.44
N VAL A 56 -13.36 0.54 5.25
CA VAL A 56 -12.06 1.21 5.09
C VAL A 56 -12.04 2.59 5.72
N VAL A 57 -13.12 3.37 5.63
CA VAL A 57 -13.21 4.68 6.30
C VAL A 57 -13.14 4.50 7.82
N ASP A 58 -13.85 3.51 8.36
CA ASP A 58 -13.83 3.22 9.79
C ASP A 58 -12.43 2.79 10.26
N ASP A 59 -11.74 1.94 9.48
CA ASP A 59 -10.37 1.52 9.78
C ASP A 59 -9.37 2.70 9.73
N LEU A 60 -9.56 3.62 8.78
CA LEU A 60 -8.72 4.80 8.63
C LEU A 60 -8.87 5.79 9.80
N ALA A 61 -9.96 5.75 10.56
CA ALA A 61 -10.18 6.67 11.68
C ALA A 61 -9.06 6.61 12.73
N ALA A 62 -8.41 5.45 12.91
CA ALA A 62 -7.26 5.29 13.81
C ALA A 62 -5.97 5.96 13.30
N HIS A 63 -5.97 6.45 12.05
CA HIS A 63 -4.81 7.00 11.34
C HIS A 63 -5.00 8.47 10.97
N CYS A 64 -6.01 9.16 11.52
CA CYS A 64 -6.23 10.58 11.28
C CYS A 64 -4.96 11.40 11.60
N CYS A 65 -4.70 12.43 10.80
CA CYS A 65 -3.60 13.35 11.04
C CYS A 65 -3.93 14.30 12.20
N ASP A 66 -3.08 14.30 13.22
CA ASP A 66 -3.23 15.19 14.38
C ASP A 66 -2.49 16.54 14.20
N ASP A 67 -1.74 16.69 13.10
CA ASP A 67 -0.81 17.80 12.86
C ASP A 67 -1.42 18.97 12.07
N GLY A 68 -2.73 18.96 11.85
CA GLY A 68 -3.48 20.02 11.17
C GLY A 68 -3.46 19.95 9.64
N ARG A 69 -2.76 18.98 9.02
CA ARG A 69 -2.84 18.75 7.56
C ARG A 69 -4.16 18.14 7.11
N GLY A 70 -4.89 17.51 8.03
CA GLY A 70 -6.06 16.70 7.70
C GLY A 70 -5.69 15.40 6.97
N GLY A 71 -6.68 14.56 6.69
CA GLY A 71 -6.48 13.26 6.05
C GLY A 71 -5.88 12.21 6.99
N TYR A 72 -5.12 11.27 6.44
CA TYR A 72 -4.62 10.08 7.15
C TYR A 72 -3.12 9.84 6.96
N LEU A 73 -2.43 9.38 8.01
CA LEU A 73 -1.03 8.93 8.01
C LEU A 73 -0.96 7.43 8.29
N LEU A 74 -0.60 6.66 7.27
CA LEU A 74 -0.50 5.21 7.37
C LEU A 74 0.96 4.75 7.37
N PRO A 75 1.40 4.01 8.40
CA PRO A 75 2.71 3.38 8.38
C PRO A 75 2.73 2.28 7.31
N ALA A 76 3.79 2.27 6.51
CA ALA A 76 4.02 1.31 5.44
C ALA A 76 5.44 0.75 5.52
N ARG A 77 5.59 -0.47 5.03
CA ARG A 77 6.88 -1.15 4.90
C ARG A 77 7.03 -1.70 3.49
N THR A 78 8.17 -1.43 2.87
CA THR A 78 8.58 -2.08 1.62
C THR A 78 9.93 -2.79 1.82
N LEU A 79 10.23 -3.73 0.93
CA LEU A 79 11.56 -4.34 0.86
C LEU A 79 12.31 -3.74 -0.32
N VAL A 80 13.51 -3.20 -0.06
CA VAL A 80 14.43 -2.77 -1.10
C VAL A 80 15.48 -3.84 -1.26
N ALA A 81 15.51 -4.48 -2.43
CA ALA A 81 16.51 -5.46 -2.81
C ALA A 81 17.47 -4.85 -3.84
N SER A 82 18.77 -4.92 -3.58
CA SER A 82 19.84 -4.57 -4.51
C SER A 82 20.76 -5.76 -4.72
N ALA A 83 21.42 -5.81 -5.88
CA ALA A 83 22.46 -6.77 -6.18
C ALA A 83 23.36 -6.23 -7.29
N ARG A 84 24.57 -6.75 -7.38
CA ARG A 84 25.55 -6.41 -8.41
C ARG A 84 25.58 -7.50 -9.48
N ARG A 85 25.63 -7.08 -10.75
CA ARG A 85 25.97 -7.99 -11.85
C ARG A 85 27.48 -8.29 -11.79
N PRO A 86 27.93 -9.55 -11.85
CA PRO A 86 29.35 -9.88 -11.93
C PRO A 86 29.97 -9.25 -13.18
N GLY A 87 31.22 -8.80 -13.05
CA GLY A 87 32.02 -8.24 -14.15
C GLY A 87 32.54 -9.30 -15.11
#